data_AF-A0A0K0F632-F1
#
_entry.id   AF-A0A0K0F632-F1
#
_cell.length_a   1.000
_cell.length_b   1.000
_cell.length_c   1.000
_cell.angle_alpha   90.00
_cell.angle_beta   90.00
_cell.angle_gamma   90.00
#
_symmetry.space_group_name_H-M   'P 1'
#
loop_
_entity.id
_entity.type
_entity.pdbx_description
1 polymer ?
#
loop_
_entity_poly.entity_id
_entity_poly.type
_entity_poly.pdbx_seq_one_letter_code
_entity_poly.pdbx_strand_id
1 'polypeptide(L)'
;MFRITSFLPNVRLECSFHTTPLASTSIFMKRQKRMDPELARQKEIKRRRKLEKEIRELKKQSKKLKPIDEMSTINEEHLKDYKERQRNLMPLSEKDLKEETILQKKYSNLQSKLWKQDDMWIRNAVSAQEKALERLKILSPQLYASATKIDDDVIKYSFQGPPQTQIQIGYEAPDGDFFDVTKKWT
;
A
#
# COMPACT_ATOMS: atom_id res chain seq x y z
N MET A 1 -28.54 0.77 46.55
CA MET A 1 -28.54 0.71 48.03
C MET A 1 -27.29 0.00 48.49
N PHE A 2 -26.26 0.71 48.93
CA PHE A 2 -25.09 0.09 49.56
C PHE A 2 -24.88 0.77 50.91
N ARG A 3 -25.24 0.05 51.99
CA ARG A 3 -25.03 0.45 53.39
C ARG A 3 -23.66 -0.04 53.80
N ILE A 4 -22.72 0.88 53.99
CA ILE A 4 -21.45 0.61 54.66
C ILE A 4 -21.70 0.92 56.14
N THR A 5 -21.85 -0.12 56.95
CA THR A 5 -21.89 0.00 58.41
C THR A 5 -20.45 0.09 58.93
N SER A 6 -20.01 1.27 59.32
CA SER A 6 -18.73 1.45 60.03
C SER A 6 -18.89 1.06 61.49
N PHE A 7 -18.19 0.00 61.87
CA PHE A 7 -17.84 -0.35 63.24
C PHE A 7 -17.20 0.87 63.93
N LEU A 8 -17.74 1.28 65.08
CA LEU A 8 -17.06 2.18 66.01
C LEU A 8 -16.89 1.44 67.34
N PRO A 9 -15.67 1.22 67.83
CA PRO A 9 -15.46 0.90 69.23
C PRO A 9 -15.50 2.20 70.04
N ASN A 10 -16.29 2.19 71.11
CA ASN A 10 -16.31 3.23 72.12
C ASN A 10 -14.95 3.30 72.82
N VAL A 11 -14.18 4.35 72.53
CA VAL A 11 -13.03 4.77 73.34
C VAL A 11 -13.40 6.09 73.97
N ARG A 12 -13.73 6.05 75.28
CA ARG A 12 -13.82 7.24 76.12
C ARG A 12 -12.41 7.70 76.43
N LEU A 13 -12.04 8.87 75.92
CA LEU A 13 -10.93 9.65 76.45
C LEU A 13 -11.38 11.10 76.57
N GLU A 14 -11.50 11.51 77.83
CA GLU A 14 -11.57 12.90 78.25
C GLU A 14 -10.32 13.62 77.75
N CYS A 15 -10.49 14.52 76.79
CA CYS A 15 -9.52 15.55 76.43
C CYS A 15 -10.28 16.59 75.61
N SER A 16 -10.32 17.82 76.13
CA SER A 16 -10.83 19.01 75.45
C SER A 16 -9.96 19.32 74.23
N PHE A 17 -10.20 18.64 73.11
CA PHE A 17 -9.58 18.97 71.84
C PHE A 17 -10.22 20.23 71.27
N HIS A 18 -9.47 21.32 71.28
CA HIS A 18 -9.80 22.49 70.48
C HIS A 18 -9.58 22.12 69.00
N THR A 19 -10.65 21.74 68.30
CA THR A 19 -10.60 21.59 66.84
C THR A 19 -10.62 22.97 66.21
N THR A 20 -9.46 23.60 66.06
CA THR A 20 -9.33 24.69 65.08
C THR A 20 -9.67 24.11 63.71
N PRO A 21 -10.70 24.60 63.00
CA PRO A 21 -10.95 24.14 61.64
C PRO A 21 -9.69 24.47 60.83
N LEU A 22 -9.02 23.42 60.37
CA LEU A 22 -7.90 23.52 59.45
C LEU A 22 -8.41 24.33 58.25
N ALA A 23 -7.98 25.58 58.15
CA ALA A 23 -8.22 26.43 56.99
C ALA A 23 -7.42 25.86 55.82
N SER A 24 -7.79 24.67 55.37
CA SER A 24 -7.24 23.98 54.21
C SER A 24 -7.78 24.59 52.92
N THR A 25 -7.58 25.89 52.78
CA THR A 25 -7.50 26.64 51.53
C THR A 25 -6.84 27.95 51.92
N SER A 26 -5.66 28.25 51.37
CA SER A 26 -5.08 29.59 51.52
C SER A 26 -6.15 30.64 51.15
N ILE A 27 -6.16 31.78 51.85
CA ILE A 27 -7.10 32.90 51.62
C ILE A 27 -7.08 33.37 50.15
N PHE A 28 -6.04 32.97 49.40
CA PHE A 28 -5.84 33.28 47.98
C PHE A 28 -6.28 32.17 47.00
N MET A 29 -6.75 30.99 47.44
CA MET A 29 -7.25 29.95 46.55
C MET A 29 -8.76 30.06 46.34
N LYS A 30 -9.15 30.71 45.23
CA LYS A 30 -10.53 30.81 44.78
C LYS A 30 -11.07 29.43 44.39
N ARG A 31 -12.26 29.07 44.86
CA ARG A 31 -13.01 27.87 44.43
C ARG A 31 -13.13 27.85 42.91
N GLN A 32 -12.73 26.75 42.28
CA GLN A 32 -12.88 26.58 40.82
C GLN A 32 -14.37 26.63 40.47
N LYS A 33 -14.75 27.60 39.64
CA LYS A 33 -16.12 27.76 39.15
C LYS A 33 -16.40 26.69 38.10
N ARG A 34 -17.57 26.05 38.20
CA ARG A 34 -18.08 25.17 37.14
C ARG A 34 -18.24 26.01 35.88
N MET A 35 -17.73 25.52 34.74
CA MET A 35 -17.86 26.24 33.48
C MET A 35 -19.33 26.31 33.06
N ASP A 36 -19.72 27.43 32.48
CA ASP A 36 -21.06 27.60 31.94
C ASP A 36 -21.34 26.55 30.84
N PRO A 37 -22.57 26.00 30.79
CA PRO A 37 -22.91 24.92 29.86
C PRO A 37 -22.73 25.34 28.40
N GLU A 38 -22.94 26.62 28.08
CA GLU A 38 -22.74 27.16 26.74
C GLU A 38 -21.24 27.21 26.36
N LEU A 39 -20.38 27.65 27.27
CA LEU A 39 -18.93 27.68 27.04
C LEU A 39 -18.35 26.26 26.90
N ALA A 40 -18.89 25.29 27.63
CA ALA A 40 -18.52 23.88 27.48
C ALA A 40 -18.89 23.35 26.08
N ARG A 41 -20.13 23.59 25.61
CA ARG A 41 -20.58 23.22 24.25
C ARG A 41 -19.74 23.90 23.17
N GLN A 42 -19.41 25.19 23.32
CA GLN A 42 -18.56 25.90 22.35
C GLN A 42 -17.13 25.32 22.30
N LYS A 43 -16.55 24.93 23.45
CA LYS A 43 -15.25 24.26 23.50
C LYS A 43 -15.30 22.89 22.80
N GLU A 44 -16.37 22.13 23.00
CA GLU A 44 -16.59 20.84 22.34
C GLU A 44 -16.74 20.98 20.82
N ILE A 45 -17.55 21.92 20.34
CA ILE A 45 -17.71 22.22 18.90
C ILE A 45 -16.36 22.63 18.29
N LYS A 46 -15.57 23.45 18.99
CA LYS A 46 -14.21 23.82 18.53
C LYS A 46 -13.28 22.62 18.44
N ARG A 47 -13.32 21.69 19.40
CA ARG A 47 -12.53 20.44 19.36
C ARG A 47 -12.96 19.55 18.20
N ARG A 48 -14.27 19.34 18.01
CA ARG A 48 -14.82 18.56 16.91
C ARG A 48 -14.40 19.10 15.54
N ARG A 49 -14.50 20.42 15.34
CA ARG A 49 -14.08 21.07 14.09
C ARG A 49 -12.58 20.91 13.81
N LYS A 50 -11.74 20.92 14.85
CA LYS A 50 -10.28 20.68 14.70
C LYS A 50 -10.02 19.25 14.24
N LEU A 51 -10.63 18.27 14.91
CA LEU A 51 -10.52 16.85 14.55
C LEU A 51 -11.04 16.57 13.14
N GLU A 52 -12.16 17.18 12.75
CA GLU A 52 -12.70 17.03 11.38
C GLU A 52 -11.75 17.58 10.31
N LYS A 53 -11.03 18.68 10.59
CA LYS A 53 -10.01 19.22 9.68
C LYS A 53 -8.80 18.30 9.60
N GLU A 54 -8.31 17.82 10.73
CA GLU A 54 -7.17 16.91 10.79
C GLU A 54 -7.47 15.58 10.07
N ILE A 55 -8.65 15.00 10.29
CA ILE A 55 -9.12 13.82 9.55
C ILE A 55 -9.17 14.11 8.04
N ARG A 56 -9.59 15.32 7.64
CA ARG A 56 -9.62 15.71 6.21
C ARG A 56 -8.21 15.82 5.61
N GLU A 57 -7.25 16.35 6.36
CA GLU A 57 -5.85 16.45 5.95
C GLU A 57 -5.20 15.08 5.84
N LEU A 58 -5.38 14.21 6.85
CA LEU A 58 -4.91 12.83 6.83
C LEU A 58 -5.50 12.04 5.66
N LYS A 59 -6.81 12.18 5.39
CA LYS A 59 -7.46 11.59 4.21
C LYS A 59 -6.93 12.13 2.88
N LYS A 60 -6.43 13.36 2.85
CA LYS A 60 -5.81 13.94 1.65
C LYS A 60 -4.39 13.39 1.46
N GLN A 61 -3.63 13.22 2.54
CA GLN A 61 -2.29 12.62 2.51
C GLN A 61 -2.33 11.14 2.16
N SER A 62 -3.27 10.36 2.73
CA SER A 62 -3.40 8.91 2.45
C SER A 62 -3.72 8.59 0.99
N LYS A 63 -4.24 9.56 0.23
CA LYS A 63 -4.52 9.43 -1.20
C LYS A 63 -3.32 9.77 -2.09
N LYS A 64 -2.26 10.35 -1.54
CA LYS A 64 -1.04 10.62 -2.31
C LYS A 64 -0.32 9.30 -2.54
N LEU A 65 -0.11 8.96 -3.82
CA LEU A 65 0.66 7.79 -4.20
C LEU A 65 2.14 8.04 -3.88
N LYS A 66 2.87 6.97 -3.56
CA LYS A 66 4.32 7.03 -3.47
C LYS A 66 4.89 7.36 -4.86
N PRO A 67 5.91 8.22 -4.96
CA PRO A 67 6.55 8.50 -6.24
C PRO A 67 7.23 7.23 -6.78
N ILE A 68 7.25 7.10 -8.11
CA ILE A 68 7.93 6.00 -8.81
C ILE A 68 9.29 6.51 -9.25
N ASP A 69 10.35 6.04 -8.58
CA ASP A 69 11.74 6.51 -8.77
C ASP A 69 12.21 6.32 -10.23
N GLU A 70 11.77 5.26 -10.89
CA GLU A 70 12.11 4.95 -12.30
C GLU A 70 11.45 5.87 -13.31
N MET A 71 10.28 6.45 -12.98
CA MET A 71 9.55 7.35 -13.89
C MET A 71 9.99 8.81 -13.78
N SER A 72 10.69 9.21 -12.72
CA SER A 72 11.32 10.52 -12.64
C SER A 72 12.49 10.58 -13.61
N THR A 73 12.20 11.05 -14.83
CA THR A 73 13.08 10.99 -16.00
C THR A 73 14.41 11.73 -15.87
N ILE A 74 14.59 12.57 -14.85
CA ILE A 74 15.82 13.35 -14.66
C ILE A 74 16.13 13.45 -13.16
N ASN A 75 17.14 12.71 -12.71
CA ASN A 75 17.76 13.01 -11.42
C ASN A 75 18.41 14.38 -11.51
N GLU A 76 18.04 15.31 -10.63
CA GLU A 76 18.55 16.69 -10.62
C GLU A 76 20.09 16.74 -10.57
N GLU A 77 20.71 15.73 -9.96
CA GLU A 77 22.16 15.54 -9.90
C GLU A 77 22.77 15.30 -11.29
N HIS A 78 22.16 14.45 -12.12
CA HIS A 78 22.66 14.15 -13.45
C HIS A 78 22.53 15.32 -14.43
N LEU A 79 21.61 16.25 -14.17
CA LEU A 79 21.46 17.46 -14.97
C LEU A 79 22.61 18.45 -14.76
N LYS A 80 23.21 18.49 -13.57
CA LYS A 80 24.34 19.38 -13.24
C LYS A 80 25.58 19.04 -14.06
N ASP A 81 25.87 17.75 -14.19
CA ASP A 81 27.07 17.24 -14.86
C ASP A 81 26.81 16.87 -16.34
N TYR A 82 25.64 17.24 -16.89
CA TYR A 82 25.20 16.83 -18.22
C TYR A 82 26.26 17.07 -19.31
N LYS A 83 26.89 18.26 -19.29
CA LYS A 83 27.89 18.66 -20.29
C LYS A 83 29.15 17.79 -20.24
N GLU A 84 29.55 17.32 -19.06
CA GLU A 84 30.73 16.49 -18.87
C GLU A 84 30.45 15.02 -19.19
N ARG A 85 29.21 14.57 -18.97
CA ARG A 85 28.77 13.19 -19.20
C ARG A 85 28.19 12.95 -20.60
N GLN A 86 28.01 14.00 -21.40
CA GLN A 86 27.50 13.89 -22.76
C GLN A 86 28.51 13.15 -23.65
N ARG A 87 28.07 12.06 -24.26
CA ARG A 87 28.87 11.33 -25.25
C ARG A 87 28.78 12.04 -26.60
N ASN A 88 29.93 12.33 -27.19
CA ASN A 88 30.02 12.84 -28.56
C ASN A 88 29.79 11.66 -29.52
N LEU A 89 28.60 11.60 -30.14
CA LEU A 89 28.27 10.57 -31.11
C LEU A 89 28.74 10.97 -32.51
N MET A 90 29.33 10.03 -33.25
CA MET A 90 29.64 10.25 -34.66
C MET A 90 28.35 10.21 -35.49
N PRO A 91 28.23 11.03 -36.55
CA PRO A 91 27.09 10.95 -37.46
C PRO A 91 27.08 9.58 -38.16
N LEU A 92 25.90 8.96 -38.25
CA LEU A 92 25.75 7.68 -38.94
C LEU A 92 25.98 7.85 -40.45
N SER A 93 26.60 6.84 -41.07
CA SER A 93 26.72 6.78 -42.53
C SER A 93 25.37 6.49 -43.18
N GLU A 94 25.16 6.95 -44.41
CA GLU A 94 23.94 6.64 -45.17
C GLU A 94 23.74 5.13 -45.38
N LYS A 95 24.83 4.37 -45.43
CA LYS A 95 24.78 2.90 -45.54
C LYS A 95 24.17 2.29 -44.28
N ASP A 96 24.66 2.71 -43.11
CA ASP A 96 24.21 2.23 -41.80
C ASP A 96 22.72 2.53 -41.60
N LEU A 97 22.27 3.74 -41.94
CA LEU A 97 20.85 4.13 -41.87
C LEU A 97 19.95 3.26 -42.77
N LYS A 98 20.43 2.90 -43.96
CA LYS A 98 19.70 2.01 -44.87
C LYS A 98 19.62 0.60 -44.28
N GLU A 99 20.70 0.10 -43.69
CA GLU A 99 20.74 -1.22 -43.05
C GLU A 99 19.79 -1.29 -41.85
N GLU A 100 19.80 -0.28 -40.97
CA GLU A 100 18.85 -0.16 -39.86
C GLU A 100 17.40 -0.16 -40.35
N THR A 101 17.10 0.61 -41.40
CA THR A 101 15.76 0.67 -41.98
C THR A 101 15.31 -0.70 -42.51
N ILE A 102 16.20 -1.43 -43.18
CA ILE A 102 15.92 -2.78 -43.68
C ILE A 102 15.70 -3.75 -42.51
N LEU A 103 16.53 -3.67 -41.48
CA LEU A 103 16.41 -4.49 -40.28
C LEU A 103 15.08 -4.25 -39.57
N GLN A 104 14.69 -2.99 -39.39
CA GLN A 104 13.42 -2.61 -38.77
C GLN A 104 12.24 -3.15 -39.57
N LYS A 105 12.24 -3.03 -40.90
CA LYS A 105 11.20 -3.61 -41.76
C LYS A 105 11.11 -5.13 -41.60
N LYS A 106 12.23 -5.83 -41.59
CA LYS A 106 12.28 -7.28 -41.37
C LYS A 106 11.73 -7.66 -39.99
N TYR A 107 12.15 -6.94 -38.95
CA TYR A 107 11.69 -7.16 -37.58
C TYR A 107 10.18 -6.95 -37.44
N SER A 108 9.64 -5.85 -37.96
CA SER A 108 8.19 -5.59 -37.96
C SER A 108 7.38 -6.67 -38.69
N ASN A 109 7.91 -7.17 -39.81
CA ASN A 109 7.28 -8.28 -40.54
C ASN A 109 7.30 -9.58 -39.73
N LEU A 110 8.40 -9.89 -39.03
CA LEU A 110 8.49 -11.05 -38.15
C LEU A 110 7.52 -10.94 -36.97
N GLN A 111 7.47 -9.79 -36.31
CA GLN A 111 6.56 -9.55 -35.20
C GLN A 111 5.10 -9.71 -35.62
N SER A 112 4.74 -9.20 -36.80
CA SER A 112 3.40 -9.35 -37.37
C SER A 112 3.04 -10.82 -37.65
N LYS A 113 4.03 -11.65 -38.04
CA LYS A 113 3.82 -13.09 -38.24
C LYS A 113 3.60 -13.81 -36.91
N LEU A 114 4.43 -13.52 -35.90
CA LEU A 114 4.30 -14.09 -34.56
C LEU A 114 2.92 -13.78 -33.98
N TRP A 115 2.49 -12.51 -34.04
CA TRP A 115 1.17 -12.11 -33.56
C TRP A 115 0.02 -12.85 -34.23
N LYS A 116 0.08 -13.05 -35.56
CA LYS A 116 -0.94 -13.84 -36.27
C LYS A 116 -0.97 -15.29 -35.83
N GLN A 117 0.19 -15.86 -35.53
CA GLN A 117 0.30 -17.24 -35.06
C GLN A 117 -0.26 -17.38 -33.64
N ASP A 118 0.07 -16.47 -32.74
CA ASP A 118 -0.44 -16.45 -31.36
C ASP A 118 -1.97 -16.26 -31.36
N ASP A 119 -2.46 -15.30 -32.14
CA ASP A 119 -3.89 -15.02 -32.31
C ASP A 119 -4.65 -16.23 -32.87
N MET A 120 -4.09 -16.92 -33.88
CA MET A 120 -4.67 -18.17 -34.39
C MET A 120 -4.69 -19.26 -33.30
N TRP A 121 -3.62 -19.40 -32.52
CA TRP A 121 -3.55 -20.39 -31.45
C TRP A 121 -4.58 -20.13 -30.35
N ILE A 122 -4.72 -18.88 -29.91
CA ILE A 122 -5.73 -18.47 -28.92
C ILE A 122 -7.14 -18.74 -29.44
N ARG A 123 -7.46 -18.33 -30.68
CA ARG A 123 -8.77 -18.58 -31.28
C ARG A 123 -9.10 -20.07 -31.36
N ASN A 124 -8.12 -20.89 -31.75
CA ASN A 124 -8.30 -22.33 -31.83
C ASN A 124 -8.54 -22.94 -30.44
N ALA A 125 -7.79 -22.52 -29.42
CA ALA A 125 -7.95 -22.98 -28.05
C ALA A 125 -9.34 -22.61 -27.49
N VAL A 126 -9.79 -21.37 -27.71
CA VAL A 126 -11.12 -20.90 -27.29
C VAL A 126 -12.22 -21.66 -28.02
N SER A 127 -12.13 -21.80 -29.36
CA SER A 127 -13.13 -22.55 -30.13
C SER A 127 -13.21 -24.03 -29.71
N ALA A 128 -12.07 -24.66 -29.40
CA ALA A 128 -12.04 -26.02 -28.89
C ALA A 128 -12.70 -26.12 -27.51
N GLN A 129 -12.43 -25.17 -26.61
CA GLN A 129 -13.05 -25.09 -25.29
C GLN A 129 -14.57 -24.92 -25.40
N GLU A 130 -15.06 -24.02 -26.24
CA GLU A 130 -16.50 -23.80 -26.47
C GLU A 130 -17.20 -25.06 -26.95
N LYS A 131 -16.66 -25.71 -28.00
CA LYS A 131 -17.21 -26.97 -28.53
C LYS A 131 -17.24 -28.07 -27.47
N ALA A 132 -16.19 -28.16 -26.65
CA ALA A 132 -16.14 -29.13 -25.56
C ALA A 132 -17.23 -28.86 -24.51
N LEU A 133 -17.46 -27.59 -24.14
CA LEU A 133 -18.50 -27.19 -23.20
C LEU A 133 -19.92 -27.40 -23.74
N GLU A 134 -20.17 -27.10 -25.02
CA GLU A 134 -21.43 -27.39 -25.67
C GLU A 134 -21.74 -28.89 -25.65
N ARG A 135 -20.74 -29.72 -25.96
CA ARG A 135 -20.91 -31.17 -25.92
C ARG A 135 -21.14 -31.67 -24.50
N LEU A 136 -20.41 -31.13 -23.52
CA LEU A 136 -20.58 -31.47 -22.11
C LEU A 136 -21.98 -31.12 -21.60
N LYS A 137 -22.52 -29.97 -22.02
CA LYS A 137 -23.88 -29.52 -21.65
C LYS A 137 -24.96 -30.50 -22.11
N ILE A 138 -24.81 -31.09 -23.31
CA ILE A 138 -25.73 -32.09 -23.85
C ILE A 138 -25.64 -33.41 -23.07
N LEU A 139 -24.43 -33.81 -22.67
CA LEU A 139 -24.20 -35.10 -21.98
C LEU A 139 -24.53 -35.05 -20.49
N SER A 140 -24.14 -33.97 -19.79
CA SER A 140 -24.34 -33.80 -18.35
C SER A 140 -24.41 -32.32 -17.94
N PRO A 141 -25.62 -31.81 -17.65
CA PRO A 141 -25.80 -30.44 -17.17
C PRO A 141 -25.13 -30.14 -15.83
N GLN A 142 -25.02 -31.15 -14.95
CA GLN A 142 -24.39 -31.00 -13.63
C GLN A 142 -22.88 -30.73 -13.74
N LEU A 143 -22.19 -31.48 -14.60
CA LEU A 143 -20.76 -31.29 -14.84
C LEU A 143 -20.49 -29.94 -15.53
N TYR A 144 -21.33 -29.56 -16.50
CA TYR A 144 -21.24 -28.24 -17.13
C TYR A 144 -21.35 -27.09 -16.10
N ALA A 145 -22.31 -27.20 -15.17
CA ALA A 145 -22.48 -26.21 -14.11
C ALA A 145 -21.28 -26.16 -13.16
N SER A 146 -20.60 -27.28 -12.92
CA SER A 146 -19.35 -27.31 -12.13
C SER A 146 -18.17 -26.70 -12.89
N ALA A 147 -18.00 -27.03 -14.17
CA ALA A 147 -16.88 -26.60 -14.99
C ALA A 147 -16.90 -25.10 -15.33
N THR A 148 -18.08 -24.48 -15.27
CA THR A 148 -18.26 -23.03 -15.53
C THR A 148 -17.93 -22.18 -14.31
N LYS A 149 -17.80 -22.78 -13.12
CA LYS A 149 -17.43 -22.05 -11.90
C LYS A 149 -15.98 -21.61 -12.00
N ILE A 150 -15.73 -20.38 -11.57
CA ILE A 150 -14.38 -19.84 -11.43
C ILE A 150 -13.72 -20.53 -10.23
N ASP A 151 -12.46 -20.94 -10.40
CA ASP A 151 -11.65 -21.48 -9.32
C ASP A 151 -10.92 -20.33 -8.61
N ASP A 152 -11.23 -20.12 -7.33
CA ASP A 152 -10.67 -19.05 -6.51
C ASP A 152 -9.16 -19.23 -6.26
N ASP A 153 -8.65 -20.47 -6.35
CA ASP A 153 -7.23 -20.76 -6.13
C ASP A 153 -6.35 -20.32 -7.30
N VAL A 154 -6.88 -20.31 -8.52
CA VAL A 154 -6.17 -19.86 -9.74
C VAL A 154 -5.86 -18.36 -9.69
N ILE A 155 -6.63 -17.57 -8.93
CA ILE A 155 -6.44 -16.12 -8.81
C ILE A 155 -5.10 -15.77 -8.13
N LYS A 156 -4.54 -16.68 -7.33
CA LYS A 156 -3.27 -16.49 -6.58
C LYS A 156 -2.09 -17.17 -7.27
N TYR A 157 -2.05 -17.16 -8.60
CA TYR A 157 -0.97 -17.78 -9.37
C TYR A 157 0.29 -16.90 -9.36
N SER A 158 1.43 -17.49 -8.96
CA SER A 158 2.76 -16.87 -9.06
C SER A 158 3.59 -17.63 -10.09
N PHE A 159 4.10 -16.90 -11.08
CA PHE A 159 4.93 -17.46 -12.14
C PHE A 159 6.25 -16.71 -12.21
N GLN A 160 7.35 -17.47 -12.20
CA GLN A 160 8.67 -16.95 -12.50
C GLN A 160 9.01 -17.30 -13.95
N GLY A 161 9.48 -16.31 -14.71
CA GLY A 161 9.88 -16.53 -16.10
C GLY A 161 11.05 -17.52 -16.21
N PRO A 162 11.24 -18.10 -17.40
CA PRO A 162 12.37 -19.02 -17.63
C PRO A 162 13.70 -18.26 -17.43
N PRO A 163 14.68 -18.84 -16.72
CA PRO A 163 15.99 -18.21 -16.54
C PRO A 163 16.78 -18.25 -17.85
N GLN A 164 17.71 -17.30 -18.02
CA GLN A 164 18.60 -17.27 -19.20
C GLN A 164 19.51 -18.51 -19.25
N THR A 165 19.92 -19.02 -18.09
CA THR A 165 20.76 -20.22 -17.94
C THR A 165 20.08 -21.20 -17.00
N GLN A 166 20.27 -22.49 -17.25
CA GLN A 166 19.75 -23.54 -16.38
C GLN A 166 20.38 -23.46 -14.99
N ILE A 167 19.61 -23.89 -13.98
CA ILE A 167 20.05 -23.91 -12.58
C ILE A 167 21.16 -24.95 -12.42
N GLN A 168 22.27 -24.54 -11.83
CA GLN A 168 23.37 -25.46 -11.49
C GLN A 168 23.07 -26.14 -10.14
N ILE A 169 22.93 -27.47 -10.16
CA ILE A 169 22.70 -28.27 -8.96
C ILE A 169 24.00 -28.30 -8.15
N GLY A 170 23.93 -27.90 -6.88
CA GLY A 170 25.10 -27.87 -5.98
C GLY A 170 25.93 -26.59 -6.05
N TYR A 171 25.41 -25.53 -6.67
CA TYR A 171 26.02 -24.21 -6.56
C TYR A 171 25.85 -23.66 -5.14
N GLU A 172 26.97 -23.44 -4.45
CA GLU A 172 27.01 -22.75 -3.16
C GLU A 172 27.23 -21.26 -3.42
N ALA A 173 26.20 -20.45 -3.13
CA ALA A 173 26.31 -19.01 -3.22
C ALA A 173 27.26 -18.48 -2.14
N PRO A 174 28.07 -17.45 -2.44
CA PRO A 174 28.89 -16.79 -1.42
C PRO A 174 28.02 -16.14 -0.35
N ASP A 175 28.51 -16.10 0.88
CA ASP A 175 27.81 -15.49 2.01
C ASP A 175 27.76 -13.96 1.88
N GLY A 176 26.68 -13.34 2.37
CA GLY A 176 26.46 -11.90 2.28
C GLY A 176 25.17 -11.42 2.95
N ASP A 177 25.25 -10.23 3.55
CA ASP A 177 24.11 -9.59 4.22
C ASP A 177 23.23 -8.82 3.21
N PHE A 178 21.91 -8.96 3.34
CA PHE A 178 20.93 -8.16 2.60
C PHE A 178 20.45 -6.99 3.46
N PHE A 179 20.76 -5.76 3.04
CA PHE A 179 20.25 -4.53 3.65
C PHE A 179 19.20 -3.87 2.75
N ASP A 180 17.97 -3.75 3.25
CA ASP A 180 16.90 -3.04 2.56
C ASP A 180 17.12 -1.52 2.63
N VAL A 181 17.49 -0.93 1.49
CA VAL A 181 17.71 0.51 1.30
C VAL A 181 16.49 1.23 0.71
N THR A 182 15.30 0.61 0.70
CA THR A 182 14.10 1.23 0.13
C THR A 182 13.73 2.53 0.84
N LYS A 183 13.54 3.59 0.04
CA LYS A 183 13.15 4.92 0.54
C LYS A 183 11.75 4.86 1.17
N LYS A 184 11.65 5.21 2.45
CA LYS A 184 10.37 5.32 3.16
C LYS A 184 9.78 6.71 2.96
N TRP A 185 8.62 6.77 2.32
CA TRP A 185 7.84 7.99 2.11
C TRP A 185 6.74 8.05 3.19
N THR A 186 6.96 8.81 4.27
CA THR A 186 5.99 9.10 5.33
C THR A 186 5.40 10.49 5.19
#